data_AF-A0A8C9UQ04-F1
#
_entry.id   AF-A0A8C9UQ04-F1
#
_cell.length_a   1.000
_cell.length_b   1.000
_cell.length_c   1.000
_cell.angle_alpha   90.00
_cell.angle_beta   90.00
_cell.angle_gamma   90.00
#
_symmetry.space_group_name_H-M   'P 1'
#
loop_
_entity.id
_entity.type
_entity.pdbx_description
1 polymer ?
#
loop_
_entity_poly.entity_id
_entity_poly.type
_entity_poly.pdbx_seq_one_letter_code
_entity_poly.pdbx_strand_id
1 'polypeptide(L)'
;LDGARLMNAAVALRVPPARIVEHCDSVSFCLSKGLGAPVGALVGGPKDFIQEAWRLRKALGGGMRQAGVLAAAALVGLAEAEEELPRDHENARRFARGLQALASPHCSVDPAAVETNMVLVTVVGLPAADLCQRLQAVSPDEVAQIGCAVSVLLFPWTEQSVRAVWHRDVSTQDTELALRKWEFVLRQLGP
;
A
#
# COMPACT_ATOMS: atom_id res chain seq x y z
N LEU A 1 -14.30 -13.69 0.74
CA LEU A 1 -13.07 -12.96 1.09
C LEU A 1 -12.98 -11.66 0.31
N ASP A 2 -12.69 -10.54 0.99
CA ASP A 2 -12.20 -9.33 0.30
C ASP A 2 -10.72 -9.48 -0.02
N GLY A 3 -10.38 -9.71 -1.29
CA GLY A 3 -9.02 -9.92 -1.77
C GLY A 3 -8.39 -8.68 -2.39
N ALA A 4 -8.70 -7.49 -1.90
CA ALA A 4 -8.09 -6.24 -2.37
C ALA A 4 -6.54 -6.23 -2.35
N ARG A 5 -5.93 -7.04 -1.47
CA ARG A 5 -4.48 -7.28 -1.39
C ARG A 5 -4.12 -8.77 -1.32
N LEU A 6 -4.92 -9.62 -1.96
CA LEU A 6 -4.70 -11.08 -1.94
C LEU A 6 -3.29 -11.46 -2.45
N MET A 7 -2.81 -10.84 -3.53
CA MET A 7 -1.47 -11.15 -4.05
C MET A 7 -0.35 -10.75 -3.09
N ASN A 8 -0.46 -9.61 -2.41
CA ASN A 8 0.52 -9.23 -1.40
C ASN A 8 0.62 -10.29 -0.29
N ALA A 9 -0.54 -10.79 0.19
CA ALA A 9 -0.57 -11.86 1.18
C ALA A 9 -0.01 -13.19 0.65
N ALA A 10 -0.36 -13.58 -0.58
CA ALA A 10 0.14 -14.79 -1.22
C ALA A 10 1.67 -14.79 -1.35
N VAL A 11 2.23 -13.67 -1.83
CA VAL A 11 3.68 -13.47 -1.96
C VAL A 11 4.37 -13.47 -0.60
N ALA A 12 3.83 -12.78 0.40
CA ALA A 12 4.41 -12.74 1.74
C ALA A 12 4.44 -14.14 2.40
N LEU A 13 3.35 -14.89 2.26
CA LEU A 13 3.22 -16.25 2.79
C LEU A 13 3.95 -17.32 1.94
N ARG A 14 4.39 -16.96 0.74
CA ARG A 14 4.99 -17.88 -0.25
C ARG A 14 4.09 -19.07 -0.59
N VAL A 15 2.80 -18.80 -0.75
CA VAL A 15 1.80 -19.80 -1.16
C VAL A 15 1.04 -19.32 -2.39
N PRO A 16 0.53 -20.23 -3.23
CA PRO A 16 -0.37 -19.84 -4.30
C PRO A 16 -1.61 -19.10 -3.75
N PRO A 17 -2.15 -18.07 -4.42
CA PRO A 17 -3.36 -17.37 -3.97
C PRO A 17 -4.55 -18.31 -3.71
N ALA A 18 -4.64 -19.40 -4.48
CA ALA A 18 -5.64 -20.44 -4.33
C ALA A 18 -5.65 -21.06 -2.91
N ARG A 19 -4.48 -21.17 -2.25
CA ARG A 19 -4.37 -21.71 -0.90
C ARG A 19 -5.01 -20.80 0.14
N ILE A 20 -4.94 -19.48 -0.04
CA ILE A 20 -5.54 -18.51 0.89
C ILE A 20 -7.07 -18.53 0.80
N VAL A 21 -7.61 -18.74 -0.40
CA VAL A 21 -9.06 -18.67 -0.65
C VAL A 21 -9.75 -20.03 -0.55
N GLU A 22 -9.04 -21.10 -0.20
CA GLU A 22 -9.54 -22.47 -0.29
C GLU A 22 -10.80 -22.75 0.55
N HIS A 23 -10.96 -22.00 1.64
CA HIS A 23 -12.10 -22.12 2.57
C HIS A 23 -13.08 -20.94 2.45
N CYS A 24 -13.06 -20.24 1.32
CA CYS A 24 -13.96 -19.14 1.03
C CYS A 24 -14.94 -19.53 -0.08
N ASP A 25 -16.23 -19.32 0.14
CA ASP A 25 -17.26 -19.56 -0.90
C ASP A 25 -17.09 -18.64 -2.12
N SER A 26 -16.57 -17.43 -1.88
CA SER A 26 -16.28 -16.46 -2.94
C SER A 26 -15.14 -15.51 -2.56
N VAL A 27 -14.54 -14.89 -3.57
CA VAL A 27 -13.45 -13.93 -3.40
C VAL A 27 -13.60 -12.76 -4.37
N SER A 28 -13.37 -11.54 -3.89
CA SER A 28 -13.04 -10.40 -4.76
C SER A 28 -11.52 -10.29 -4.90
N PHE A 29 -11.02 -9.82 -6.04
CA PHE A 29 -9.59 -9.73 -6.29
C PHE A 29 -9.25 -8.46 -7.06
N CYS A 30 -8.54 -7.52 -6.45
CA CYS A 30 -8.22 -6.25 -7.10
C CYS A 30 -7.00 -6.36 -8.02
N LEU A 31 -7.13 -5.83 -9.23
CA LEU A 31 -6.02 -5.68 -10.19
C LEU A 31 -5.39 -4.28 -10.08
N SER A 32 -6.15 -3.30 -9.58
CA SER A 32 -5.73 -1.89 -9.53
C SER A 32 -5.08 -1.43 -8.22
N LYS A 33 -4.38 -2.36 -7.56
CA LYS A 33 -3.66 -2.10 -6.29
C LYS A 33 -2.18 -2.41 -6.49
N GLY A 34 -1.61 -3.35 -5.73
CA GLY A 34 -0.20 -3.74 -5.88
C GLY A 34 0.16 -4.23 -7.29
N LEU A 35 -0.82 -4.75 -8.04
CA LEU A 35 -0.63 -5.21 -9.42
C LEU A 35 -0.58 -4.07 -10.46
N GLY A 36 -0.87 -2.83 -10.07
CA GLY A 36 -0.67 -1.65 -10.92
C GLY A 36 -1.54 -1.53 -12.16
N ALA A 37 -2.58 -2.36 -12.34
CA ALA A 37 -3.54 -2.15 -13.42
C ALA A 37 -4.31 -0.84 -13.19
N PRO A 38 -4.66 -0.07 -14.24
CA PRO A 38 -5.35 1.21 -14.05
C PRO A 38 -6.78 1.02 -13.50
N VAL A 39 -7.45 -0.07 -13.90
CA VAL A 39 -8.82 -0.41 -13.51
C VAL A 39 -8.93 -1.92 -13.43
N GLY A 40 -9.74 -2.40 -12.49
CA GLY A 40 -10.27 -3.76 -12.54
C GLY A 40 -10.24 -4.48 -11.22
N ALA A 41 -11.23 -5.35 -11.06
CA ALA A 41 -11.27 -6.38 -10.06
C ALA A 41 -11.94 -7.62 -10.66
N LEU A 42 -11.60 -8.79 -10.13
CA LEU A 42 -12.23 -10.06 -10.45
C LEU A 42 -13.10 -10.51 -9.28
N VAL A 43 -14.09 -11.34 -9.59
CA VAL A 43 -14.88 -12.08 -8.60
C VAL A 43 -14.73 -13.55 -8.95
N GLY A 44 -14.40 -14.38 -7.96
CA GLY A 44 -14.25 -15.83 -8.07
C GLY A 44 -15.19 -16.57 -7.11
N GLY A 45 -15.65 -17.74 -7.51
CA GLY A 45 -16.53 -18.61 -6.73
C GLY A 45 -17.14 -19.73 -7.59
N PRO A 46 -18.08 -20.52 -7.04
CA PRO A 46 -18.83 -21.54 -7.76
C PRO A 46 -19.52 -21.02 -9.03
N LYS A 47 -19.79 -21.93 -9.98
CA LYS A 47 -20.30 -21.57 -11.30
C LYS A 47 -21.65 -20.86 -11.27
N ASP A 48 -22.58 -21.35 -10.46
CA ASP A 48 -23.90 -20.77 -10.21
C ASP A 48 -23.78 -19.37 -9.59
N PHE A 49 -22.88 -19.20 -8.62
CA PHE A 49 -22.55 -17.89 -8.05
C PHE A 49 -22.03 -16.91 -9.12
N ILE A 50 -21.10 -17.34 -9.97
CA ILE A 50 -20.55 -16.49 -11.05
C ILE A 50 -21.62 -16.15 -12.09
N GLN A 51 -22.55 -17.04 -12.39
CA GLN A 51 -23.67 -16.76 -13.30
C GLN A 51 -24.54 -15.62 -12.76
N GLU A 52 -24.86 -15.63 -11.47
CA GLU A 52 -25.64 -14.56 -10.85
C GLU A 52 -24.83 -13.26 -10.74
N ALA A 53 -23.55 -13.34 -10.33
CA ALA A 53 -22.67 -12.19 -10.29
C ALA A 53 -22.52 -11.52 -11.68
N TRP A 54 -22.52 -12.29 -12.76
CA TRP A 54 -22.47 -11.79 -14.12
C TRP A 54 -23.74 -11.04 -14.53
N ARG A 55 -24.92 -11.52 -14.10
CA ARG A 55 -26.20 -10.81 -14.27
C ARG A 55 -26.20 -9.50 -13.48
N LEU A 56 -25.80 -9.53 -12.21
CA LEU A 56 -25.71 -8.34 -11.36
C LEU A 56 -24.72 -7.31 -11.93
N ARG A 57 -23.57 -7.76 -12.46
CA ARG A 57 -22.62 -6.88 -13.17
C ARG A 57 -23.29 -6.12 -14.32
N LYS A 58 -24.23 -6.75 -15.04
CA LYS A 58 -24.99 -6.06 -16.10
C LYS A 58 -26.02 -5.09 -15.52
N ALA A 59 -26.77 -5.50 -14.50
CA ALA A 59 -27.75 -4.63 -13.84
C ALA A 59 -27.12 -3.37 -13.22
N LEU A 60 -25.92 -3.51 -12.64
CA LEU A 60 -25.15 -2.41 -12.03
C LEU A 60 -24.34 -1.59 -13.04
N GLY A 61 -24.42 -1.88 -14.35
CA GLY A 61 -23.73 -1.11 -15.39
C GLY A 61 -22.25 -1.47 -15.62
N GLY A 62 -21.69 -2.49 -14.94
CA GLY A 62 -20.32 -2.98 -15.15
C GLY A 62 -20.10 -3.74 -16.47
N GLY A 63 -21.11 -3.78 -17.34
CA GLY A 63 -21.14 -4.52 -18.58
C GLY A 63 -20.41 -3.88 -19.76
N MET A 64 -19.14 -3.55 -19.60
CA MET A 64 -18.32 -2.84 -20.60
C MET A 64 -18.21 -3.59 -21.94
N ARG A 65 -17.91 -2.84 -23.02
CA ARG A 65 -17.66 -3.37 -24.37
C ARG A 65 -16.20 -3.76 -24.55
N GLN A 66 -15.37 -2.91 -25.16
CA GLN A 66 -13.96 -3.19 -25.47
C GLN A 66 -13.05 -3.19 -24.22
N ALA A 67 -13.42 -3.96 -23.19
CA ALA A 67 -12.70 -4.09 -21.92
C ALA A 67 -11.34 -4.82 -22.04
N GLY A 68 -11.03 -5.36 -23.22
CA GLY A 68 -9.75 -6.02 -23.52
C GLY A 68 -8.54 -5.13 -23.28
N VAL A 69 -8.67 -3.81 -23.49
CA VAL A 69 -7.59 -2.84 -23.20
C VAL A 69 -7.24 -2.84 -21.71
N LEU A 70 -8.25 -2.82 -20.83
CA LEU A 70 -8.04 -2.86 -19.38
C LEU A 70 -7.54 -4.24 -18.93
N ALA A 71 -8.07 -5.31 -19.52
CA ALA A 71 -7.64 -6.67 -19.23
C ALA A 71 -6.16 -6.91 -19.59
N ALA A 72 -5.68 -6.34 -20.70
CA ALA A 72 -4.27 -6.43 -21.10
C ALA A 72 -3.33 -5.84 -20.05
N ALA A 73 -3.65 -4.65 -19.51
CA ALA A 73 -2.86 -4.04 -18.43
C ALA A 73 -2.86 -4.90 -17.16
N ALA A 74 -3.99 -5.53 -16.83
CA ALA A 74 -4.06 -6.44 -15.70
C ALA A 74 -3.23 -7.73 -15.87
N LEU A 75 -3.14 -8.25 -17.10
CA LEU A 75 -2.29 -9.41 -17.40
C LEU A 75 -0.80 -9.10 -17.21
N VAL A 76 -0.35 -7.91 -17.60
CA VAL A 76 1.02 -7.44 -17.33
C VAL A 76 1.28 -7.40 -15.83
N GLY A 77 0.41 -6.75 -15.07
CA GLY A 77 0.54 -6.66 -13.61
C GLY A 77 0.57 -8.02 -12.91
N LEU A 78 -0.21 -8.99 -13.39
CA LEU A 78 -0.20 -10.37 -12.89
C LEU A 78 1.11 -11.11 -13.21
N ALA A 79 1.66 -10.91 -14.40
CA ALA A 79 2.91 -11.56 -14.82
C ALA A 79 4.13 -11.06 -14.02
N GLU A 80 4.11 -9.80 -13.59
CA GLU A 80 5.21 -9.15 -12.85
C GLU A 80 5.07 -9.29 -11.32
N ALA A 81 3.94 -9.80 -10.83
CA ALA A 81 3.57 -9.73 -9.41
C ALA A 81 4.58 -10.40 -8.46
N GLU A 82 5.18 -11.50 -8.88
CA GLU A 82 6.15 -12.25 -8.07
C GLU A 82 7.49 -11.54 -7.92
N GLU A 83 7.80 -10.57 -8.79
CA GLU A 83 9.01 -9.76 -8.72
C GLU A 83 8.77 -8.41 -8.03
N GLU A 84 7.68 -7.72 -8.39
CA GLU A 84 7.39 -6.37 -7.91
C GLU A 84 6.88 -6.34 -6.45
N LEU A 85 5.98 -7.25 -6.06
CA LEU A 85 5.40 -7.21 -4.71
C LEU A 85 6.42 -7.48 -3.60
N PRO A 86 7.40 -8.42 -3.73
CA PRO A 86 8.47 -8.55 -2.76
C PRO A 86 9.29 -7.27 -2.55
N ARG A 87 9.52 -6.49 -3.62
CA ARG A 87 10.23 -5.21 -3.53
C ARG A 87 9.44 -4.20 -2.71
N ASP A 88 8.13 -4.12 -2.91
CA ASP A 88 7.24 -3.27 -2.11
C ASP A 88 7.26 -3.68 -0.62
N HIS A 89 7.22 -5.00 -0.35
CA HIS A 89 7.31 -5.53 1.01
C HIS A 89 8.65 -5.18 1.67
N GLU A 90 9.74 -5.27 0.93
CA GLU A 90 11.07 -4.94 1.44
C GLU A 90 11.23 -3.44 1.74
N ASN A 91 10.70 -2.58 0.87
CA ASN A 91 10.71 -1.14 1.11
C ASN A 91 9.84 -0.74 2.32
N ALA A 92 8.67 -1.36 2.49
CA ALA A 92 7.84 -1.17 3.68
C ALA A 92 8.59 -1.57 4.97
N ARG A 93 9.26 -2.73 4.99
CA ARG A 93 10.07 -3.17 6.13
C ARG A 93 11.27 -2.27 6.39
N ARG A 94 11.97 -1.84 5.33
CA ARG A 94 13.07 -0.88 5.42
C ARG A 94 12.61 0.42 6.07
N PHE A 95 11.49 0.96 5.62
CA PHE A 95 10.91 2.17 6.23
C PHE A 95 10.59 1.95 7.71
N ALA A 96 9.90 0.86 8.06
CA ALA A 96 9.54 0.59 9.44
C ALA A 96 10.78 0.48 10.36
N ARG A 97 11.83 -0.20 9.90
CA ARG A 97 13.10 -0.29 10.65
C ARG A 97 13.80 1.07 10.76
N GLY A 98 13.82 1.85 9.68
CA GLY A 98 14.41 3.19 9.68
C GLY A 98 13.69 4.11 10.66
N LEU A 99 12.36 4.11 10.64
CA LEU A 99 11.55 4.91 11.55
C LEU A 99 11.71 4.48 13.01
N GLN A 100 11.78 3.17 13.29
CA GLN A 100 12.11 2.67 14.63
C GLN A 100 13.50 3.15 15.10
N ALA A 101 14.49 3.14 14.21
CA ALA A 101 15.86 3.57 14.52
C ALA A 101 15.98 5.06 14.83
N LEU A 102 15.04 5.90 14.38
CA LEU A 102 15.00 7.32 14.76
C LEU A 102 14.70 7.54 16.25
N ALA A 103 14.14 6.54 16.94
CA ALA A 103 13.84 6.57 18.39
C ALA A 103 13.10 7.84 18.84
N SER A 104 12.21 8.36 17.99
CA SER A 104 11.44 9.58 18.28
C SER A 104 10.33 9.30 19.29
N PRO A 105 10.09 10.19 20.27
CA PRO A 105 8.98 10.06 21.21
C PRO A 105 7.61 10.36 20.55
N HIS A 106 7.61 10.97 19.36
CA HIS A 106 6.39 11.39 18.66
C HIS A 106 5.81 10.33 17.73
N CYS A 107 6.51 9.20 17.53
CA CYS A 107 5.97 8.09 16.75
C CYS A 107 6.59 6.75 17.13
N SER A 108 5.81 5.69 16.97
CA SER A 108 6.30 4.31 17.13
C SER A 108 5.80 3.42 16.01
N VAL A 109 6.62 2.46 15.63
CA VAL A 109 6.31 1.41 14.67
C VAL A 109 6.90 0.09 15.16
N ASP A 110 6.18 -1.01 14.92
CA ASP A 110 6.68 -2.36 15.13
C ASP A 110 7.06 -2.98 13.77
N PRO A 111 8.36 -3.11 13.43
CA PRO A 111 8.79 -3.73 12.19
C PRO A 111 8.37 -5.21 12.08
N ALA A 112 8.14 -5.91 13.19
CA ALA A 112 7.69 -7.31 13.16
C ALA A 112 6.23 -7.44 12.71
N ALA A 113 5.42 -6.39 12.87
CA ALA A 113 4.04 -6.36 12.38
C ALA A 113 3.93 -6.07 10.86
N VAL A 114 5.06 -5.78 10.18
CA VAL A 114 5.09 -5.43 8.76
C VAL A 114 5.28 -6.68 7.89
N GLU A 115 4.17 -7.36 7.63
CA GLU A 115 4.12 -8.60 6.84
C GLU A 115 4.10 -8.37 5.32
N THR A 116 3.53 -7.24 4.87
CA THR A 116 3.31 -6.92 3.45
C THR A 116 3.76 -5.50 3.12
N ASN A 117 3.05 -4.78 2.25
CA ASN A 117 3.43 -3.46 1.75
C ASN A 117 2.82 -2.31 2.56
N MET A 118 2.28 -2.60 3.76
CA MET A 118 1.63 -1.61 4.61
C MET A 118 2.37 -1.46 5.93
N VAL A 119 2.59 -0.22 6.34
CA VAL A 119 3.14 0.13 7.64
C VAL A 119 2.13 0.99 8.37
N LEU A 120 1.75 0.56 9.57
CA LEU A 120 0.99 1.38 10.51
C LEU A 120 1.98 2.02 11.48
N VAL A 121 1.93 3.35 11.57
CA VAL A 121 2.74 4.14 12.49
C VAL A 121 1.83 4.79 13.50
N THR A 122 2.07 4.55 14.77
CA THR A 122 1.42 5.27 15.87
C THR A 122 2.06 6.64 16.01
N VAL A 123 1.24 7.66 16.21
CA VAL A 123 1.62 9.06 16.38
C VAL A 123 1.28 9.49 17.79
N VAL A 124 2.20 10.18 18.45
CA VAL A 124 2.10 10.60 19.86
C VAL A 124 2.35 12.10 19.95
N GLY A 125 1.59 12.80 20.80
CA GLY A 125 1.79 14.23 21.05
C GLY A 125 1.15 15.18 20.03
N LEU A 126 0.63 14.67 18.91
CA LEU A 126 -0.12 15.44 17.91
C LEU A 126 -1.13 14.56 17.15
N PRO A 127 -2.19 15.17 16.56
CA PRO A 127 -3.07 14.47 15.64
C PRO A 127 -2.31 13.92 14.42
N ALA A 128 -2.66 12.71 13.99
CA ALA A 128 -2.08 12.08 12.81
C ALA A 128 -2.23 12.93 11.53
N ALA A 129 -3.34 13.67 11.40
CA ALA A 129 -3.58 14.57 10.28
C ALA A 129 -2.55 15.72 10.22
N ASP A 130 -2.17 16.27 11.37
CA ASP A 130 -1.19 17.36 11.46
C ASP A 130 0.20 16.86 11.07
N LEU A 131 0.56 15.64 11.48
CA LEU A 131 1.80 15.00 11.03
C LEU A 131 1.81 14.81 9.50
N CYS A 132 0.71 14.32 8.91
CA CYS A 132 0.59 14.19 7.46
C CYS A 132 0.79 15.54 6.73
N GLN A 133 0.20 16.62 7.24
CA GLN A 133 0.38 17.96 6.65
C GLN A 133 1.84 18.42 6.70
N ARG A 134 2.53 18.20 7.83
CA ARG A 134 3.96 18.53 7.97
C ARG A 134 4.85 17.71 7.04
N LEU A 135 4.54 16.42 6.87
CA LEU A 135 5.24 15.53 5.95
C LEU A 135 4.96 15.85 4.47
N GLN A 136 3.83 16.47 4.16
CA GLN A 136 3.48 16.90 2.81
C GLN A 136 4.10 18.25 2.42
N ALA A 137 4.17 19.21 3.36
CA ALA A 137 4.74 20.53 3.12
C ALA A 137 6.23 20.47 2.75
N VAL A 138 6.76 21.40 1.96
CA VAL A 138 8.19 21.50 1.64
C VAL A 138 8.71 22.87 2.08
N SER A 139 9.82 22.92 2.82
CA SER A 139 10.45 24.18 3.25
C SER A 139 11.87 24.37 2.69
N PRO A 140 12.37 25.62 2.58
CA PRO A 140 13.75 25.88 2.15
C PRO A 140 14.81 25.20 3.02
N ASP A 141 14.61 25.20 4.35
CA ASP A 141 15.55 24.58 5.31
C ASP A 141 15.64 23.07 5.11
N GLU A 142 14.50 22.43 4.84
CA GLU A 142 14.45 21.01 4.52
C GLU A 142 15.22 20.70 3.24
N VAL A 143 15.01 21.49 2.17
CA VAL A 143 15.71 21.29 0.90
C VAL A 143 17.21 21.46 1.09
N ALA A 144 17.63 22.43 1.88
CA ALA A 144 19.04 22.63 2.22
C ALA A 144 19.64 21.43 2.99
N GLN A 145 18.85 20.76 3.84
CA GLN A 145 19.30 19.61 4.63
C GLN A 145 19.25 18.27 3.85
N ILE A 146 18.16 18.00 3.13
CA ILE A 146 17.93 16.74 2.43
C ILE A 146 18.60 16.74 1.04
N GLY A 147 18.78 17.92 0.44
CA GLY A 147 19.36 18.14 -0.88
C GLY A 147 18.33 18.20 -2.02
N CYS A 148 17.04 17.98 -1.73
CA CYS A 148 15.94 18.06 -2.70
C CYS A 148 14.60 18.29 -1.98
N ALA A 149 13.60 18.73 -2.73
CA ALA A 149 12.22 18.81 -2.24
C ALA A 149 11.60 17.41 -2.11
N VAL A 150 11.09 17.07 -0.93
CA VAL A 150 10.43 15.79 -0.66
C VAL A 150 9.05 16.04 -0.04
N SER A 151 8.02 15.51 -0.67
CA SER A 151 6.65 15.51 -0.14
C SER A 151 6.20 14.08 0.10
N VAL A 152 5.86 13.76 1.35
CA VAL A 152 5.43 12.42 1.76
C VAL A 152 3.93 12.43 2.00
N LEU A 153 3.19 11.68 1.17
CA LEU A 153 1.74 11.54 1.27
C LEU A 153 1.38 10.28 2.04
N LEU A 154 0.55 10.43 3.07
CA LEU A 154 0.12 9.35 3.96
C LEU A 154 -1.38 9.45 4.23
N PHE A 155 -1.97 8.33 4.66
CA PHE A 155 -3.37 8.30 5.07
C PHE A 155 -3.48 8.37 6.60
N PRO A 156 -4.13 9.40 7.19
CA PRO A 156 -4.48 9.39 8.60
C PRO A 156 -5.53 8.30 8.83
N TRP A 157 -5.13 7.20 9.49
CA TRP A 157 -5.98 6.02 9.67
C TRP A 157 -6.87 6.13 10.91
N THR A 158 -6.32 6.70 11.99
CA THR A 158 -7.04 7.09 13.20
C THR A 158 -6.50 8.45 13.65
N GLU A 159 -7.04 9.01 14.73
CA GLU A 159 -6.49 10.24 15.34
C GLU A 159 -5.01 10.11 15.72
N GLN A 160 -4.54 8.89 16.03
CA GLN A 160 -3.20 8.62 16.55
C GLN A 160 -2.43 7.61 15.69
N SER A 161 -2.84 7.38 14.45
CA SER A 161 -2.09 6.49 13.56
C SER A 161 -2.17 6.90 12.10
N VAL A 162 -1.04 6.81 11.41
CA VAL A 162 -0.98 6.95 9.95
C VAL A 162 -0.70 5.61 9.30
N ARG A 163 -1.24 5.40 8.10
CA ARG A 163 -0.95 4.24 7.26
C ARG A 163 -0.14 4.67 6.05
N ALA A 164 1.06 4.09 5.92
CA ALA A 164 1.90 4.16 4.74
C ALA A 164 1.72 2.89 3.91
N VAL A 165 1.73 3.01 2.57
CA VAL A 165 1.56 1.88 1.65
C VAL A 165 2.57 2.01 0.52
N TRP A 166 3.41 0.99 0.34
CA TRP A 166 4.35 0.91 -0.78
C TRP A 166 3.69 0.27 -2.00
N HIS A 167 4.10 0.73 -3.17
CA HIS A 167 3.67 0.22 -4.47
C HIS A 167 4.78 0.47 -5.49
N ARG A 168 4.65 -0.13 -6.68
CA ARG A 168 5.61 -0.05 -7.80
C ARG A 168 6.19 1.34 -8.14
N ASP A 169 5.46 2.42 -7.87
CA ASP A 169 5.89 3.79 -8.15
C ASP A 169 6.63 4.45 -6.97
N VAL A 170 6.86 3.71 -5.87
CA VAL A 170 7.65 4.14 -4.71
C VAL A 170 8.92 3.30 -4.66
N SER A 171 10.00 3.89 -5.15
CA SER A 171 11.29 3.22 -5.23
C SER A 171 11.97 3.09 -3.87
N THR A 172 13.07 2.35 -3.85
CA THR A 172 13.96 2.30 -2.68
C THR A 172 14.52 3.68 -2.36
N GLN A 173 14.86 4.48 -3.38
CA GLN A 173 15.33 5.86 -3.19
C GLN A 173 14.26 6.73 -2.56
N ASP A 174 13.01 6.61 -3.02
CA ASP A 174 11.88 7.36 -2.44
C ASP A 174 11.65 6.97 -0.98
N THR A 175 11.86 5.70 -0.64
CA THR A 175 11.78 5.20 0.74
C THR A 175 12.83 5.85 1.64
N GLU A 176 14.08 5.95 1.18
CA GLU A 176 15.15 6.63 1.92
C GLU A 176 14.90 8.14 2.06
N LEU A 177 14.40 8.79 1.00
CA LEU A 177 14.01 10.18 1.04
C LEU A 177 12.85 10.43 2.01
N ALA A 178 11.86 9.54 2.05
CA ALA A 178 10.78 9.59 3.01
C ALA A 178 11.30 9.47 4.45
N LEU A 179 12.26 8.58 4.73
CA LEU A 179 12.87 8.48 6.06
C LEU A 179 13.58 9.78 6.47
N ARG A 180 14.34 10.40 5.56
CA ARG A 180 14.98 11.70 5.82
C ARG A 180 13.96 12.80 6.08
N LYS A 181 12.85 12.79 5.34
CA LYS A 181 11.73 13.71 5.56
C LYS A 181 11.12 13.54 6.95
N TRP A 182 10.87 12.30 7.35
CA TRP A 182 10.38 11.97 8.69
C TRP A 182 11.34 12.45 9.77
N GLU A 183 12.64 12.15 9.63
CA GLU A 183 13.65 12.61 10.58
C GLU A 183 13.67 14.14 10.71
N PHE A 184 13.62 14.87 9.59
CA PHE A 184 13.54 16.32 9.60
C PHE A 184 12.31 16.83 10.37
N VAL A 185 11.12 16.33 10.05
CA VAL A 185 9.86 16.76 10.68
C VAL A 185 9.83 16.41 12.17
N LEU A 186 10.24 15.19 12.54
CA LEU A 186 10.22 14.75 13.94
C LEU A 186 11.18 15.57 14.82
N ARG A 187 12.35 15.96 14.31
CA ARG A 187 13.29 16.82 15.04
C ARG A 187 12.71 18.21 15.35
N GLN A 188 11.83 18.74 14.49
CA GLN A 188 11.16 20.02 14.73
C GLN A 188 10.13 19.97 15.86
N LEU A 189 9.63 18.77 16.21
CA LEU A 189 8.69 18.59 17.31
C LEU A 189 9.39 18.59 18.68
N GLY A 190 10.73 18.56 18.71
CA GLY A 190 11.52 18.50 19.94
C GLY A 190 11.53 17.10 20.57
N PRO A 191 12.19 16.93 21.72
CA PRO A 191 12.09 15.71 22.53
C PRO A 191 10.74 15.61 23.27
#